data_AF-A0A661RMC6-F1
#
_entry.id   AF-A0A661RMC6-F1
#
_cell.length_a   1.000
_cell.length_b   1.000
_cell.length_c   1.000
_cell.angle_alpha   90.00
_cell.angle_beta   90.00
_cell.angle_gamma   90.00
#
_symmetry.space_group_name_H-M   'P 1'
#
loop_
_entity.id
_entity.type
_entity.pdbx_description
1 polymer ?
#
loop_
_entity_poly.entity_id
_entity_poly.type
_entity_poly.pdbx_seq_one_letter_code
_entity_poly.pdbx_strand_id
1 'polypeptide(L)'
;KEREMFKICAGCELEMPIARRECPECGFQFEPAECVIAEALPDMEKVEFGFIIPSEPEWYPVIDWSIEIHTSRKNGKNLGKVTFIYPETEYKTGRVFMWLCFADHYSGFAVSMAKDRWSEISHDTFPISVEDFMESHFDNPIKILLDINGKYPELKEVFSKWVEIEKNYYDPDDDVVVVEQENAFVVPAFEDDEIPF
;
A
#
# COMPACT_ATOMS: atom_id res chain seq x y z
N LYS A 1 -15.50 38.14 -13.35
CA LYS A 1 -15.86 39.23 -12.41
C LYS A 1 -15.18 38.89 -11.09
N GLU A 2 -14.12 39.61 -10.73
CA GLU A 2 -13.58 39.53 -9.37
C GLU A 2 -14.70 39.88 -8.39
N ARG A 3 -14.87 39.08 -7.35
CA ARG A 3 -15.88 39.31 -6.32
C ARG A 3 -15.24 40.22 -5.28
N GLU A 4 -15.78 41.42 -5.11
CA GLU A 4 -15.37 42.32 -4.04
C GLU A 4 -15.66 41.64 -2.68
N MET A 5 -14.61 41.46 -1.87
CA MET A 5 -14.70 40.76 -0.58
C MET A 5 -15.18 41.67 0.57
N PHE A 6 -15.34 42.95 0.30
CA PHE A 6 -15.61 43.99 1.28
C PHE A 6 -16.82 44.83 0.87
N LYS A 7 -17.52 45.35 1.87
CA LYS A 7 -18.60 46.33 1.76
C LYS A 7 -18.32 47.49 2.71
N ILE A 8 -18.76 48.69 2.35
CA ILE A 8 -18.56 49.89 3.16
C ILE A 8 -19.79 50.10 4.06
N CYS A 9 -19.58 50.36 5.35
CA CYS A 9 -20.66 50.67 6.27
C CYS A 9 -21.25 52.06 5.98
N ALA A 10 -22.57 52.16 5.78
CA ALA A 10 -23.22 53.44 5.51
C ALA A 10 -23.25 54.41 6.73
N GLY A 11 -23.06 53.89 7.94
CA GLY A 11 -23.10 54.71 9.16
C GLY A 11 -21.75 55.31 9.57
N CYS A 12 -20.63 54.63 9.29
CA CYS A 12 -19.30 55.07 9.72
C CYS A 12 -18.21 54.94 8.64
N GLU A 13 -18.59 54.56 7.42
CA GLU A 13 -17.70 54.40 6.26
C GLU A 13 -16.57 53.37 6.42
N LEU A 14 -16.63 52.54 7.47
CA LEU A 14 -15.66 51.48 7.69
C LEU A 14 -15.81 50.36 6.65
N GLU A 15 -14.69 49.91 6.08
CA GLU A 15 -14.63 48.73 5.21
C GLU A 15 -14.79 47.44 6.02
N MET A 16 -15.76 46.62 5.63
CA MET A 16 -16.17 45.44 6.38
C MET A 16 -16.26 44.22 5.46
N PRO A 17 -15.95 43.00 5.93
CA PRO A 17 -16.17 41.78 5.15
C PRO A 17 -17.65 41.63 4.78
N ILE A 18 -17.92 41.23 3.53
CA ILE A 18 -19.30 41.16 2.98
C ILE A 18 -20.23 40.25 3.81
N ALA A 19 -19.66 39.25 4.50
CA ALA A 19 -20.37 38.27 5.33
C ALA A 19 -20.94 38.83 6.66
N ARG A 20 -20.47 39.99 7.15
CA ARG A 20 -20.97 40.53 8.43
C ARG A 20 -22.37 41.11 8.29
N ARG A 21 -23.26 40.77 9.23
CA ARG A 21 -24.65 41.28 9.24
C ARG A 21 -24.80 42.64 9.94
N GLU A 22 -23.82 43.03 10.75
CA GLU A 22 -23.84 44.27 11.53
C GLU A 22 -22.44 44.88 11.62
N CYS A 23 -22.37 46.21 11.63
CA CYS A 23 -21.12 46.95 11.85
C CYS A 23 -20.75 46.94 13.34
N PRO A 24 -19.52 46.53 13.72
CA PRO A 24 -19.12 46.46 15.13
C PRO A 24 -18.94 47.83 15.79
N GLU A 25 -18.69 48.89 15.00
CA GLU A 25 -18.39 50.23 15.55
C GLU A 25 -19.66 51.05 15.79
N CYS A 26 -20.59 51.04 14.83
CA CYS A 26 -21.79 51.88 14.90
C CYS A 26 -23.12 51.10 15.00
N GLY A 27 -23.07 49.75 15.02
CA GLY A 27 -24.26 48.91 15.13
C GLY A 27 -25.16 48.91 13.89
N PHE A 28 -24.70 49.47 12.76
CA PHE A 28 -25.49 49.51 11.52
C PHE A 28 -25.77 48.09 11.00
N GLN A 29 -27.04 47.75 10.83
CA GLN A 29 -27.47 46.46 10.29
C GLN A 29 -27.46 46.51 8.75
N PHE A 30 -26.69 45.60 8.15
CA PHE A 30 -26.67 45.47 6.70
C PHE A 30 -27.89 44.68 6.24
N GLU A 31 -28.54 45.14 5.17
CA GLU A 31 -29.66 44.41 4.60
C GLU A 31 -29.23 42.97 4.26
N PRO A 32 -30.05 41.96 4.60
CA PRO A 32 -29.76 40.59 4.24
C PRO A 32 -29.67 40.53 2.72
N ALA A 33 -28.54 40.02 2.20
CA ALA A 33 -28.37 39.84 0.77
C ALA A 33 -29.60 39.09 0.25
N GLU A 34 -30.31 39.70 -0.70
CA GLU A 34 -31.43 39.06 -1.36
C GLU A 34 -30.92 37.70 -1.86
N CYS A 35 -31.45 36.63 -1.26
CA CYS A 35 -31.25 35.30 -1.80
C CYS A 35 -31.97 35.32 -3.13
N VAL A 36 -31.23 35.59 -4.21
CA VAL A 36 -31.70 35.31 -5.56
C VAL A 36 -31.96 33.82 -5.56
N ILE A 37 -33.22 33.45 -5.35
CA ILE A 37 -33.70 32.09 -5.54
C ILE A 37 -33.38 31.83 -7.00
N ALA A 38 -32.34 31.06 -7.26
CA ALA A 38 -31.99 30.67 -8.60
C ALA A 38 -33.10 29.74 -9.10
N GLU A 39 -34.14 30.31 -9.72
CA GLU A 39 -35.23 29.59 -10.41
C GLU A 39 -34.73 28.83 -11.66
N ALA A 40 -33.41 28.67 -11.81
CA ALA A 40 -32.76 27.85 -12.81
C ALA A 40 -31.52 27.20 -12.21
N LEU A 41 -31.67 26.46 -11.10
CA LEU A 41 -30.77 25.33 -10.91
C LEU A 41 -31.18 24.28 -11.96
N PRO A 42 -30.31 23.91 -12.91
CA PRO A 42 -30.59 22.76 -13.76
C PRO A 42 -30.93 21.58 -12.84
N ASP A 43 -31.94 20.78 -13.21
CA ASP A 43 -32.25 19.53 -12.52
C ASP A 43 -30.93 18.84 -12.22
N MET A 44 -30.60 18.73 -10.93
CA MET A 44 -29.37 18.07 -10.53
C MET A 44 -29.53 16.62 -10.94
N GLU A 45 -28.93 16.30 -12.09
CA GLU A 45 -28.91 14.96 -12.65
C GLU A 45 -28.45 14.05 -11.50
N LYS A 46 -29.33 13.11 -11.15
CA LYS A 46 -29.12 12.22 -10.03
C LYS A 46 -27.85 11.44 -10.35
N VAL A 47 -26.73 11.82 -9.72
CA VAL A 47 -25.48 11.07 -9.84
C VAL A 47 -25.72 9.76 -9.13
N GLU A 48 -26.19 8.77 -9.89
CA GLU A 48 -26.21 7.38 -9.45
C GLU A 48 -24.76 6.94 -9.39
N PHE A 49 -24.15 7.10 -8.21
CA PHE A 49 -22.95 6.36 -7.87
C PHE A 49 -23.34 4.89 -7.99
N GLY A 50 -22.99 4.27 -9.11
CA GLY A 50 -23.13 2.83 -9.27
C GLY A 50 -22.51 2.21 -8.02
N PHE A 51 -23.34 1.54 -7.23
CA PHE A 51 -22.86 0.78 -6.09
C PHE A 51 -21.96 -0.30 -6.68
N ILE A 52 -20.66 -0.03 -6.72
CA ILE A 52 -19.67 -1.08 -6.95
C ILE A 52 -19.85 -1.98 -5.73
N ILE A 53 -20.54 -3.09 -5.93
CA ILE A 53 -20.68 -4.12 -4.91
C ILE A 53 -19.25 -4.54 -4.60
N PRO A 54 -18.76 -4.34 -3.37
CA PRO A 54 -17.40 -4.73 -3.03
C PRO A 54 -17.26 -6.23 -3.31
N SER A 55 -16.31 -6.60 -4.17
CA SER A 55 -15.96 -8.00 -4.36
C SER A 55 -15.26 -8.51 -3.10
N GLU A 56 -15.54 -9.73 -2.69
CA GLU A 56 -14.77 -10.32 -1.59
C GLU A 56 -13.28 -10.44 -1.97
N PRO A 57 -12.36 -10.41 -0.98
CA PRO A 57 -10.94 -10.63 -1.25
C PRO A 57 -10.71 -11.97 -1.94
N GLU A 58 -9.77 -12.00 -2.89
CA GLU A 58 -9.52 -13.16 -3.75
C GLU A 58 -8.04 -13.58 -3.72
N TRP A 59 -7.80 -14.90 -3.85
CA TRP A 59 -6.46 -15.46 -3.87
C TRP A 59 -5.85 -15.41 -5.27
N TYR A 60 -4.73 -14.71 -5.40
CA TYR A 60 -3.94 -14.65 -6.64
C TYR A 60 -2.66 -15.47 -6.51
N PRO A 61 -2.23 -16.18 -7.57
CA PRO A 61 -0.92 -16.81 -7.58
C PRO A 61 0.19 -15.75 -7.66
N VAL A 62 1.29 -16.00 -6.95
CA VAL A 62 2.51 -15.18 -7.03
C VAL A 62 3.35 -15.71 -8.19
N ILE A 63 3.60 -14.85 -9.17
CA ILE A 63 4.44 -15.15 -10.34
C ILE A 63 5.90 -14.97 -9.97
N ASP A 64 6.19 -13.88 -9.27
CA ASP A 64 7.55 -13.48 -8.88
C ASP A 64 7.45 -12.58 -7.64
N TRP A 65 8.55 -12.47 -6.90
CA TRP A 65 8.62 -11.61 -5.73
C TRP A 65 10.06 -11.13 -5.48
N SER A 66 10.19 -9.98 -4.84
CA SER A 66 11.50 -9.41 -4.54
C SER A 66 11.52 -8.67 -3.22
N ILE A 67 12.70 -8.61 -2.61
CA ILE A 67 12.96 -7.86 -1.38
C ILE A 67 13.88 -6.68 -1.66
N GLU A 68 13.58 -5.53 -1.07
CA GLU A 68 14.44 -4.35 -1.13
C GLU A 68 14.35 -3.53 0.16
N ILE A 69 15.41 -2.77 0.45
CA ILE A 69 15.37 -1.71 1.45
C ILE A 69 14.80 -0.45 0.80
N HIS A 70 13.74 0.09 1.40
CA HIS A 70 13.13 1.33 0.97
C HIS A 70 13.41 2.47 1.95
N THR A 71 13.89 3.61 1.46
CA THR A 71 14.01 4.83 2.26
C THR A 71 12.78 5.71 2.08
N SER A 72 12.01 5.91 3.15
CA SER A 72 10.81 6.74 3.14
C SER A 72 11.14 8.20 2.85
N ARG A 73 10.53 8.77 1.80
CA ARG A 73 10.73 10.17 1.40
C ARG A 73 10.29 11.18 2.45
N LYS A 74 9.38 10.81 3.37
CA LYS A 74 8.81 11.75 4.35
C LYS A 74 9.69 11.96 5.57
N ASN A 75 10.39 10.92 6.01
CA ASN A 75 11.13 10.92 7.28
C ASN A 75 12.55 10.36 7.17
N GLY A 76 12.99 9.94 5.97
CA GLY A 76 14.32 9.39 5.73
C GLY A 76 14.60 8.03 6.40
N LYS A 77 13.57 7.38 6.96
CA LYS A 77 13.72 6.10 7.65
C LYS A 77 13.78 4.95 6.65
N ASN A 78 14.61 3.96 6.92
CA ASN A 78 14.67 2.73 6.14
C ASN A 78 13.64 1.73 6.65
N LEU A 79 13.07 0.97 5.73
CA LEU A 79 12.09 -0.07 5.99
C LEU A 79 12.23 -1.17 4.94
N GLY A 80 11.89 -2.39 5.33
CA GLY A 80 11.91 -3.54 4.43
C GLY A 80 10.67 -3.52 3.55
N LYS A 81 10.85 -3.86 2.28
CA LYS A 81 9.76 -3.96 1.33
C LYS A 81 9.84 -5.30 0.63
N VAL A 82 8.73 -6.02 0.70
CA VAL A 82 8.52 -7.24 -0.08
C VAL A 82 7.52 -6.89 -1.18
N THR A 83 7.91 -7.09 -2.43
CA THR A 83 7.08 -6.86 -3.60
C THR A 83 6.60 -8.20 -4.12
N PHE A 84 5.29 -8.39 -4.24
CA PHE A 84 4.70 -9.56 -4.87
C PHE A 84 4.13 -9.18 -6.23
N ILE A 85 4.43 -9.98 -7.25
CA ILE A 85 3.93 -9.84 -8.61
C ILE A 85 2.88 -10.93 -8.86
N TYR A 86 1.71 -10.54 -9.36
CA TYR A 86 0.57 -11.44 -9.57
C TYR A 86 -0.11 -11.16 -10.91
N PRO A 87 -0.87 -12.10 -11.51
CA PRO A 87 -1.63 -11.84 -12.72
C PRO A 87 -2.89 -11.04 -12.36
N GLU A 88 -2.90 -9.74 -12.69
CA GLU A 88 -4.08 -8.88 -12.51
C GLU A 88 -5.13 -9.17 -13.59
N THR A 89 -4.67 -9.42 -14.81
CA THR A 89 -5.48 -9.93 -15.93
C THR A 89 -4.65 -10.94 -16.72
N GLU A 90 -5.26 -11.57 -17.73
CA GLU A 90 -4.57 -12.50 -18.65
C GLU A 90 -3.31 -11.89 -19.32
N TYR A 91 -3.28 -10.57 -19.49
CA TYR A 91 -2.20 -9.88 -20.20
C TYR A 91 -1.45 -8.84 -19.35
N LYS A 92 -1.80 -8.70 -18.08
CA LYS A 92 -1.24 -7.66 -17.20
C LYS A 92 -0.89 -8.23 -15.85
N THR A 93 0.34 -7.96 -15.41
CA THR A 93 0.78 -8.24 -14.05
C THR A 93 0.49 -7.05 -13.13
N GLY A 94 -0.09 -7.33 -11.97
CA GLY A 94 -0.23 -6.41 -10.85
C GLY A 94 0.96 -6.52 -9.90
N ARG A 95 1.08 -5.54 -9.01
CA ARG A 95 2.07 -5.55 -7.91
C ARG A 95 1.41 -5.11 -6.62
N VAL A 96 1.76 -5.78 -5.53
CA VAL A 96 1.38 -5.38 -4.18
C VAL A 96 2.63 -5.37 -3.29
N PHE A 97 2.61 -4.56 -2.25
CA PHE A 97 3.75 -4.38 -1.35
C PHE A 97 3.38 -4.75 0.09
N MET A 98 4.25 -5.50 0.73
CA MET A 98 4.28 -5.64 2.19
C MET A 98 5.43 -4.79 2.73
N TRP A 99 5.10 -3.96 3.72
CA TRP A 99 6.06 -3.06 4.36
C TRP A 99 6.37 -3.55 5.77
N LEU A 100 7.65 -3.69 6.08
CA LEU A 100 8.13 -4.16 7.38
C LEU A 100 8.93 -3.04 8.05
N CYS A 101 8.47 -2.65 9.24
CA CYS A 101 9.08 -1.60 10.05
C CYS A 101 9.92 -2.25 11.17
N PHE A 102 11.20 -1.87 11.27
CA PHE A 102 12.17 -2.46 12.20
C PHE A 102 12.46 -1.56 13.40
N ALA A 103 13.02 -2.13 14.46
CA ALA A 103 13.19 -1.46 15.76
C ALA A 103 14.28 -0.37 15.77
N ASP A 104 15.21 -0.43 14.82
CA ASP A 104 16.25 0.57 14.57
C ASP A 104 15.69 1.94 14.13
N HIS A 105 14.57 1.95 13.41
CA HIS A 105 13.95 3.16 12.87
C HIS A 105 12.53 3.42 13.39
N TYR A 106 11.82 2.38 13.82
CA TYR A 106 10.41 2.44 14.22
C TYR A 106 10.20 1.83 15.61
N SER A 107 9.03 2.07 16.20
CA SER A 107 8.68 1.53 17.51
C SER A 107 7.17 1.33 17.66
N GLY A 108 6.77 0.58 18.68
CA GLY A 108 5.37 0.36 19.04
C GLY A 108 4.58 -0.47 18.02
N PHE A 109 3.40 0.03 17.65
CA PHE A 109 2.44 -0.69 16.81
C PHE A 109 3.00 -1.06 15.44
N ALA A 110 3.79 -0.19 14.81
CA ALA A 110 4.36 -0.45 13.48
C ALA A 110 5.29 -1.68 13.47
N VAL A 111 6.12 -1.83 14.50
CA VAL A 111 7.03 -2.98 14.64
C VAL A 111 6.25 -4.25 15.01
N SER A 112 5.18 -4.11 15.80
CA SER A 112 4.32 -5.26 16.17
C SER A 112 3.60 -5.82 14.94
N MET A 113 3.00 -4.95 14.12
CA MET A 113 2.41 -5.35 12.84
C MET A 113 3.43 -5.97 11.88
N ALA A 114 4.66 -5.44 11.86
CA ALA A 114 5.72 -6.01 11.04
C ALA A 114 6.11 -7.43 11.50
N LYS A 115 6.14 -7.69 12.81
CA LYS A 115 6.37 -9.02 13.38
C LYS A 115 5.27 -10.00 13.00
N ASP A 116 4.01 -9.57 13.09
CA ASP A 116 2.87 -10.41 12.71
C ASP A 116 2.96 -10.75 11.21
N ARG A 117 3.22 -9.76 10.36
CA ARG A 117 3.41 -9.94 8.92
C ARG A 117 4.60 -10.82 8.56
N TRP A 118 5.69 -10.71 9.31
CA TRP A 118 6.90 -11.51 9.09
C TRP A 118 6.61 -13.01 9.17
N SER A 119 5.74 -13.42 10.10
CA SER A 119 5.35 -14.83 10.27
C SER A 119 4.60 -15.42 9.07
N GLU A 120 4.12 -14.59 8.14
CA GLU A 120 3.48 -15.06 6.89
C GLU A 120 4.52 -15.44 5.82
N ILE A 121 5.76 -14.94 5.94
CA ILE A 121 6.79 -15.03 4.90
C ILE A 121 8.12 -15.60 5.40
N SER A 122 8.22 -15.93 6.69
CA SER A 122 9.42 -16.52 7.27
C SER A 122 9.10 -17.23 8.59
N HIS A 123 9.80 -18.33 8.83
CA HIS A 123 9.80 -19.04 10.11
C HIS A 123 10.92 -18.58 11.06
N ASP A 124 11.84 -17.74 10.57
CA ASP A 124 12.96 -17.22 11.36
C ASP A 124 12.49 -16.19 12.39
N THR A 125 13.33 -15.95 13.40
CA THR A 125 13.10 -14.86 14.34
C THR A 125 13.05 -13.51 13.64
N PHE A 126 12.08 -12.67 13.99
CA PHE A 126 11.93 -11.34 13.41
C PHE A 126 13.25 -10.53 13.49
N PRO A 127 13.72 -9.95 12.37
CA PRO A 127 14.97 -9.20 12.33
C PRO A 127 14.93 -7.97 13.25
N ILE A 128 16.05 -7.65 13.90
CA ILE A 128 16.12 -6.49 14.81
C ILE A 128 16.46 -5.20 14.08
N SER A 129 17.08 -5.28 12.90
CA SER A 129 17.43 -4.16 12.02
C SER A 129 17.02 -4.41 10.56
N VAL A 130 17.08 -3.35 9.75
CA VAL A 130 16.85 -3.44 8.30
C VAL A 130 17.97 -4.22 7.59
N GLU A 131 19.19 -4.17 8.11
CA GLU A 131 20.32 -4.94 7.57
C GLU A 131 20.13 -6.44 7.80
N ASP A 132 19.73 -6.84 9.01
CA ASP A 132 19.44 -8.25 9.32
C ASP A 132 18.32 -8.81 8.44
N PHE A 133 17.34 -7.97 8.08
CA PHE A 133 16.25 -8.35 7.17
C PHE A 133 16.76 -8.80 5.79
N MET A 134 17.83 -8.19 5.28
CA MET A 134 18.40 -8.58 3.99
C MET A 134 19.17 -9.90 4.04
N GLU A 135 19.62 -10.30 5.23
CA GLU A 135 20.35 -11.55 5.48
C GLU A 135 19.43 -12.69 5.94
N SER A 136 18.14 -12.39 6.15
CA SER A 136 17.16 -13.34 6.67
C SER A 136 16.68 -14.34 5.63
N HIS A 137 16.17 -15.48 6.09
CA HIS A 137 15.54 -16.46 5.21
C HIS A 137 14.06 -16.16 5.05
N PHE A 138 13.58 -16.36 3.82
CA PHE A 138 12.21 -16.14 3.42
C PHE A 138 11.65 -17.43 2.84
N ASP A 139 10.42 -17.73 3.20
CA ASP A 139 9.66 -18.78 2.58
C ASP A 139 9.24 -18.35 1.17
N ASN A 140 9.11 -19.30 0.25
CA ASN A 140 8.69 -18.96 -1.10
C ASN A 140 7.15 -18.73 -1.13
N PRO A 141 6.68 -17.49 -1.38
CA PRO A 141 5.25 -17.19 -1.45
C PRO A 141 4.63 -17.82 -2.70
N ILE A 142 3.52 -18.55 -2.53
CA ILE A 142 2.79 -19.17 -3.65
C ILE A 142 1.56 -18.35 -4.03
N LYS A 143 0.81 -17.86 -3.03
CA LYS A 143 -0.43 -17.13 -3.24
C LYS A 143 -0.54 -15.94 -2.30
N ILE A 144 -1.28 -14.94 -2.71
CA ILE A 144 -1.61 -13.76 -1.91
C ILE A 144 -3.12 -13.50 -1.95
N LEU A 145 -3.70 -13.17 -0.80
CA LEU A 145 -5.09 -12.76 -0.68
C LEU A 145 -5.17 -11.25 -0.85
N LEU A 146 -5.85 -10.78 -1.89
CA LEU A 146 -5.94 -9.36 -2.23
C LEU A 146 -7.38 -8.86 -2.15
N ASP A 147 -7.54 -7.66 -1.59
CA ASP A 147 -8.75 -6.85 -1.70
C ASP A 147 -8.54 -5.76 -2.76
N ILE A 148 -9.25 -5.88 -3.89
CA ILE A 148 -9.12 -4.99 -5.06
C ILE A 148 -10.19 -3.90 -5.13
N ASN A 149 -11.03 -3.75 -4.10
CA ASN A 149 -12.12 -2.77 -4.09
C ASN A 149 -11.63 -1.31 -4.01
N GLY A 150 -10.39 -1.11 -3.56
CA GLY A 150 -9.79 0.19 -3.39
C GLY A 150 -9.16 0.76 -4.66
N LYS A 151 -8.70 2.02 -4.56
CA LYS A 151 -7.84 2.62 -5.60
C LYS A 151 -6.54 1.83 -5.83
N TYR A 152 -6.08 1.14 -4.80
CA TYR A 152 -4.91 0.29 -4.82
C TYR A 152 -5.26 -1.05 -4.17
N PRO A 153 -4.74 -2.17 -4.70
CA PRO A 153 -4.95 -3.48 -4.10
C PRO A 153 -4.35 -3.52 -2.69
N GLU A 154 -5.10 -4.07 -1.74
CA GLU A 154 -4.66 -4.25 -0.37
C GLU A 154 -4.31 -5.71 -0.11
N LEU A 155 -3.07 -5.96 0.32
CA LEU A 155 -2.63 -7.29 0.73
C LEU A 155 -3.26 -7.66 2.06
N LYS A 156 -4.02 -8.76 2.11
CA LYS A 156 -4.63 -9.28 3.33
C LYS A 156 -3.76 -10.37 3.95
N GLU A 157 -3.37 -11.38 3.17
CA GLU A 157 -2.60 -12.53 3.65
C GLU A 157 -1.62 -13.03 2.58
N VAL A 158 -0.51 -13.64 3.01
CA VAL A 158 0.42 -14.37 2.16
C VAL A 158 0.40 -15.85 2.52
N PHE A 159 0.29 -16.70 1.51
CA PHE A 159 0.44 -18.15 1.65
C PHE A 159 1.76 -18.59 1.05
N SER A 160 2.65 -19.08 1.90
CA SER A 160 4.01 -19.50 1.55
C SER A 160 4.17 -21.01 1.71
N LYS A 161 4.94 -21.65 0.82
CA LYS A 161 5.32 -23.05 1.00
C LYS A 161 6.64 -23.08 1.73
N TRP A 162 6.67 -23.77 2.86
CA TRP A 162 7.93 -24.27 3.37
C TRP A 162 8.31 -25.50 2.56
N VAL A 163 9.43 -25.44 1.85
CA VAL A 163 9.99 -26.59 1.15
C VAL A 163 11.24 -26.98 1.92
N GLU A 164 11.17 -28.08 2.68
CA GLU A 164 12.38 -28.78 3.12
C GLU A 164 13.06 -29.31 1.86
N ILE A 165 14.12 -28.64 1.44
CA ILE A 165 14.96 -29.14 0.36
C ILE A 165 15.94 -30.10 1.04
N GLU A 166 15.58 -31.37 1.11
CA GLU A 166 16.54 -32.45 1.39
C GLU A 166 17.53 -32.52 0.21
N LYS A 167 18.70 -31.89 0.36
CA LYS A 167 19.80 -32.11 -0.59
C LYS A 167 20.42 -33.46 -0.31
N ASN A 168 20.10 -34.45 -1.14
CA ASN A 168 20.85 -35.69 -1.21
C ASN A 168 22.20 -35.40 -1.90
N TYR A 169 23.27 -35.28 -1.12
CA TYR A 169 24.63 -35.32 -1.67
C TYR A 169 24.97 -36.77 -2.02
N TYR A 170 25.23 -37.03 -3.29
CA TYR A 170 25.83 -38.29 -3.75
C TYR A 170 27.35 -38.15 -3.61
N ASP A 171 27.92 -38.70 -2.54
CA ASP A 171 29.36 -38.92 -2.43
C ASP A 171 29.71 -40.19 -3.20
N PRO A 172 30.47 -40.13 -4.31
CA PRO A 172 30.80 -41.31 -5.10
C PRO A 172 31.78 -42.26 -4.41
N ASP A 173 32.46 -41.84 -3.33
CA ASP A 173 33.49 -42.64 -2.64
C ASP A 173 33.05 -43.17 -1.27
N ASP A 174 31.91 -42.72 -0.75
CA ASP A 174 31.35 -43.18 0.53
C ASP A 174 29.91 -43.71 0.30
N ASP A 175 29.68 -45.00 0.59
CA ASP A 175 28.35 -45.66 0.55
C ASP A 175 27.40 -45.12 1.65
N VAL A 176 27.74 -43.96 2.25
CA VAL A 176 27.05 -43.33 3.36
C VAL A 176 26.52 -41.98 2.89
N VAL A 177 25.21 -41.88 2.77
CA VAL A 177 24.50 -40.62 2.51
C VAL A 177 24.65 -39.73 3.73
N VAL A 178 25.51 -38.72 3.65
CA VAL A 178 25.62 -37.67 4.67
C VAL A 178 24.59 -36.60 4.35
N VAL A 179 23.60 -36.44 5.23
CA VAL A 179 22.57 -35.40 5.13
C VAL A 179 23.11 -34.13 5.79
N GLU A 180 23.70 -33.23 5.00
CA GLU A 180 24.05 -31.88 5.47
C GLU A 180 22.89 -30.90 5.21
N GLN A 181 22.48 -30.19 6.27
CA GLN A 181 21.38 -29.23 6.24
C GLN A 181 21.90 -27.84 5.86
N GLU A 182 21.66 -27.39 4.62
CA GLU A 182 21.90 -26.00 4.22
C GLU A 182 20.81 -25.45 3.27
N ASN A 183 20.39 -24.21 3.52
CA ASN A 183 19.35 -23.50 2.78
C ASN A 183 19.80 -23.14 1.35
N ALA A 184 19.05 -23.55 0.33
CA ALA A 184 19.36 -23.19 -1.05
C ALA A 184 18.13 -22.67 -1.81
N PHE A 185 18.31 -21.53 -2.50
CA PHE A 185 17.34 -21.01 -3.46
C PHE A 185 17.22 -21.95 -4.67
N VAL A 186 16.02 -22.47 -4.94
CA VAL A 186 15.73 -23.20 -6.18
C VAL A 186 15.50 -22.19 -7.29
N VAL A 187 16.48 -21.99 -8.17
CA VAL A 187 16.28 -21.26 -9.42
C VAL A 187 15.47 -22.17 -10.35
N PRO A 188 14.30 -21.76 -10.86
CA PRO A 188 13.58 -22.54 -11.85
C PRO A 188 14.48 -22.76 -13.06
N ALA A 189 14.58 -24.00 -13.54
CA ALA A 189 15.25 -24.28 -14.80
C ALA A 189 14.49 -23.54 -15.91
N PHE A 190 15.12 -22.51 -16.49
CA PHE A 190 14.65 -21.97 -17.77
C PHE A 190 14.88 -23.08 -18.80
N GLU A 191 13.79 -23.64 -19.32
CA GLU A 191 13.85 -24.44 -20.54
C GLU A 191 14.24 -23.47 -21.66
N ASP A 192 15.47 -23.63 -22.18
CA ASP A 192 15.95 -22.93 -23.38
C ASP A 192 15.09 -23.39 -24.56
N ASP A 193 13.93 -22.75 -24.74
CA ASP A 193 13.18 -22.84 -25.98
C ASP A 193 14.01 -22.16 -27.07
N GLU A 194 14.63 -22.99 -27.91
CA GLU A 194 15.36 -22.61 -29.10
C GLU A 194 14.53 -21.62 -29.93
N ILE A 195 14.97 -20.36 -29.98
CA ILE A 195 14.42 -19.34 -30.86
C ILE A 195 14.66 -19.81 -32.31
N PRO A 196 13.62 -20.12 -33.11
CA PRO A 196 13.82 -20.48 -34.49
C PRO A 196 14.24 -19.22 -35.27
N PHE A 197 15.41 -19.29 -35.92
CA PHE A 197 15.93 -18.27 -36.84
C PHE A 197 15.16 -18.21 -38.15
#